data_AF-A0A917ND52-F1
#
_entry.id   AF-A0A917ND52-F1
#
_cell.length_a   1.000
_cell.length_b   1.000
_cell.length_c   1.000
_cell.angle_alpha   90.00
_cell.angle_beta   90.00
_cell.angle_gamma   90.00
#
_symmetry.space_group_name_H-M   'P 1'
#
loop_
_entity.id
_entity.type
_entity.pdbx_description
1 polymer ?
#
loop_
_entity_poly.entity_id
_entity_poly.type
_entity_poly.pdbx_seq_one_letter_code
_entity_poly.pdbx_strand_id
1 'polypeptide(L)'
;MPDLFLRMHASAKAGTLGAGLILSGAVIYFSSWAVALEVLIAILFLLLTAPVAFHLIGRAAFRHEVRLYPKTQKETDLVYFYGRNKT
;
A
#
# COMPACT_ATOMS: atom_id res chain seq x y z
N MET A 1 -1.15 5.74 12.68
CA MET A 1 -0.48 4.44 12.44
C MET A 1 1.01 4.60 12.66
N PRO A 2 1.66 3.70 13.41
CA PRO A 2 2.93 4.00 14.06
C PRO A 2 4.21 3.70 13.24
N ASP A 3 4.13 2.92 12.17
CA ASP A 3 5.26 2.67 11.24
C ASP A 3 4.85 2.74 9.77
N LEU A 4 5.86 2.78 8.89
CA LEU A 4 5.69 2.90 7.45
C LEU A 4 4.94 1.71 6.83
N PHE A 5 5.25 0.48 7.21
CA PHE A 5 4.65 -0.71 6.61
C PHE A 5 3.17 -0.84 6.99
N LEU A 6 2.81 -0.52 8.23
CA LEU A 6 1.42 -0.42 8.65
C LEU A 6 0.67 0.69 7.90
N ARG A 7 1.30 1.86 7.65
CA ARG A 7 0.70 2.93 6.83
C ARG A 7 0.48 2.48 5.38
N MET A 8 1.44 1.81 4.77
CA MET A 8 1.31 1.25 3.42
C MET A 8 0.15 0.26 3.35
N HIS A 9 0.02 -0.62 4.35
CA HIS A 9 -1.04 -1.62 4.36
C HIS A 9 -2.44 -1.01 4.51
N ALA A 10 -2.62 0.00 5.38
CA ALA A 10 -3.89 0.71 5.44
C ALA A 10 -4.19 1.49 4.16
N SER A 11 -3.19 2.19 3.59
CA SER A 11 -3.37 2.94 2.35
C SER A 11 -3.78 2.03 1.20
N ALA A 12 -3.23 0.81 1.13
CA ALA A 12 -3.60 -0.18 0.13
C ALA A 12 -5.08 -0.59 0.25
N LYS A 13 -5.52 -0.96 1.46
CA LYS A 13 -6.92 -1.37 1.70
C LYS A 13 -7.91 -0.24 1.49
N ALA A 14 -7.58 0.95 2.01
CA ALA A 14 -8.41 2.13 1.87
C ALA A 14 -8.51 2.56 0.40
N GLY A 15 -7.40 2.52 -0.34
CA GLY A 15 -7.35 2.89 -1.75
C GLY A 15 -8.19 1.97 -2.63
N THR A 16 -8.07 0.64 -2.47
CA THR A 16 -8.83 -0.31 -3.31
C THR A 16 -10.32 -0.28 -3.02
N LEU A 17 -10.72 -0.23 -1.74
CA LEU A 17 -12.14 -0.13 -1.36
C LEU A 17 -12.75 1.21 -1.73
N GLY A 18 -12.03 2.31 -1.51
CA GLY A 18 -12.50 3.66 -1.85
C GLY A 18 -12.69 3.84 -3.34
N ALA A 19 -11.70 3.46 -4.15
CA ALA A 19 -11.82 3.48 -5.61
C ALA A 19 -12.94 2.56 -6.09
N GLY A 20 -13.03 1.34 -5.54
CA GLY A 20 -14.09 0.39 -5.90
C GLY A 20 -15.49 0.93 -5.66
N LEU A 21 -15.74 1.58 -4.51
CA LEU A 21 -17.04 2.16 -4.17
C LEU A 21 -17.41 3.34 -5.07
N ILE A 22 -16.48 4.28 -5.29
CA ILE A 22 -16.71 5.45 -6.14
C ILE A 22 -17.03 5.01 -7.57
N LEU A 23 -16.24 4.08 -8.10
CA LEU A 23 -16.39 3.59 -9.45
C LEU A 23 -17.66 2.75 -9.63
N SER A 24 -18.06 1.97 -8.62
CA SER A 24 -19.36 1.28 -8.63
C SER A 24 -20.52 2.28 -8.65
N GLY A 25 -20.42 3.38 -7.90
CA GLY A 25 -21.39 4.48 -7.94
C GLY A 25 -21.48 5.13 -9.32
N ALA A 26 -20.34 5.33 -10.00
CA ALA A 26 -20.31 5.87 -11.36
C ALA A 26 -21.05 4.97 -12.37
N VAL A 27 -20.85 3.64 -12.29
CA VAL A 27 -21.56 2.68 -13.16
C VAL A 27 -23.08 2.77 -12.94
N ILE A 28 -23.53 2.86 -11.69
CA ILE A 28 -24.96 2.97 -11.36
C ILE A 28 -25.54 4.30 -11.84
N TYR A 29 -24.81 5.41 -11.67
CA TYR A 29 -25.29 6.74 -12.06
C TYR A 29 -25.45 6.91 -13.57
N PHE A 30 -24.45 6.47 -14.35
CA PHE A 30 -24.47 6.62 -15.81
C PHE A 30 -25.20 5.50 -16.54
N SER A 31 -25.33 4.31 -15.92
CA SER A 31 -26.06 3.14 -16.46
C SER A 31 -25.73 2.82 -17.93
N SER A 32 -24.46 3.01 -18.33
CA SER A 32 -23.98 2.85 -19.70
C SER A 32 -22.85 1.84 -19.77
N TRP A 33 -22.86 1.01 -20.82
CA TRP A 33 -21.85 -0.03 -21.04
C TRP A 33 -20.45 0.56 -21.31
N ALA A 34 -20.39 1.73 -21.97
CA ALA A 34 -19.13 2.42 -22.22
C ALA A 34 -18.43 2.84 -20.91
N VAL A 35 -19.20 3.40 -19.97
CA VAL A 35 -18.70 3.83 -18.66
C VAL A 35 -18.25 2.62 -17.83
N ALA A 36 -18.96 1.50 -17.89
CA ALA A 36 -18.56 0.28 -17.20
C ALA A 36 -17.20 -0.25 -17.68
N LEU A 37 -16.91 -0.19 -18.98
CA LEU A 37 -15.62 -0.60 -19.54
C LEU A 37 -14.48 0.36 -19.14
N GLU A 38 -14.71 1.67 -19.20
CA GLU A 38 -13.72 2.66 -18.73
C GLU A 38 -13.38 2.48 -17.25
N VAL A 39 -14.41 2.28 -16.42
CA VAL A 39 -14.26 1.99 -14.99
C VAL A 39 -13.46 0.71 -14.77
N LEU A 40 -13.75 -0.37 -15.51
CA LEU A 40 -13.02 -1.63 -15.39
C LEU A 40 -11.53 -1.45 -15.69
N ILE A 41 -11.22 -0.73 -16.77
CA ILE A 41 -9.83 -0.41 -17.16
C ILE A 41 -9.16 0.42 -16.08
N ALA A 42 -9.85 1.42 -15.51
CA ALA A 42 -9.32 2.25 -14.43
C ALA A 42 -9.01 1.43 -13.17
N ILE A 43 -9.90 0.50 -12.77
CA ILE A 43 -9.67 -0.41 -11.64
C ILE A 43 -8.45 -1.29 -11.90
N LEU A 44 -8.37 -1.89 -13.09
CA LEU A 44 -7.25 -2.74 -13.48
C LEU A 44 -5.92 -1.97 -13.43
N PHE A 45 -5.91 -0.77 -13.99
CA PHE A 45 -4.74 0.10 -13.99
C PHE A 45 -4.29 0.48 -12.58
N LEU A 46 -5.23 0.85 -11.71
CA LEU A 46 -4.95 1.16 -10.30
C LEU A 46 -4.41 -0.06 -9.55
N LEU A 47 -5.01 -1.24 -9.75
CA LEU A 47 -4.59 -2.49 -9.11
C LEU A 47 -3.23 -2.98 -9.59
N LEU A 48 -2.79 -2.65 -10.81
CA LEU A 48 -1.46 -2.99 -11.29
C LEU A 48 -0.40 -1.98 -10.82
N THR A 49 -0.74 -0.69 -10.81
CA THR A 49 0.21 0.37 -10.44
C THR A 49 0.48 0.40 -8.94
N ALA A 50 -0.55 0.17 -8.12
CA ALA A 50 -0.44 0.17 -6.66
C ALA A 50 0.61 -0.84 -6.10
N PRO A 51 0.61 -2.14 -6.45
CA PRO A 51 1.59 -3.10 -5.95
C PRO A 51 3.01 -2.80 -6.41
N VAL A 52 3.20 -2.26 -7.62
CA VAL A 52 4.52 -1.82 -8.10
C VAL A 52 5.05 -0.68 -7.24
N ALA A 53 4.21 0.33 -6.96
CA ALA A 53 4.56 1.43 -6.07
C ALA A 53 4.87 0.93 -4.65
N PHE A 54 4.04 0.04 -4.10
CA PHE A 54 4.29 -0.54 -2.77
C PHE A 54 5.57 -1.35 -2.72
N HIS A 55 5.90 -2.12 -3.76
CA HIS A 55 7.14 -2.89 -3.81
C HIS A 55 8.38 -1.98 -3.81
N LEU A 56 8.35 -0.90 -4.60
CA LEU A 56 9.43 0.10 -4.65
C LEU A 56 9.61 0.81 -3.30
N ILE A 57 8.51 1.26 -2.68
CA ILE A 57 8.54 1.91 -1.37
C ILE A 57 9.05 0.95 -0.30
N GLY A 58 8.60 -0.31 -0.30
CA GLY A 58 9.05 -1.33 0.66
C GLY A 58 10.54 -1.64 0.53
N ARG A 59 11.04 -1.75 -0.70
CA ARG A 59 12.47 -1.95 -0.96
C ARG A 59 13.31 -0.74 -0.55
N ALA A 60 12.83 0.48 -0.79
CA ALA A 60 13.50 1.69 -0.32
C ALA A 60 13.51 1.77 1.21
N ALA A 61 12.39 1.48 1.86
CA ALA A 61 12.26 1.48 3.32
C ALA A 61 13.20 0.47 3.99
N PHE A 62 13.35 -0.71 3.38
CA PHE A 62 14.31 -1.71 3.83
C PHE A 62 15.76 -1.21 3.71
N ARG A 63 16.12 -0.58 2.58
CA ARG A 63 17.46 -0.01 2.38
C ARG A 63 17.79 1.17 3.29
N HIS A 64 16.78 1.94 3.67
CA HIS A 64 16.93 3.08 4.58
C HIS A 64 16.77 2.70 6.06
N GLU A 65 16.67 1.40 6.38
CA GLU A 65 16.56 0.89 7.75
C GLU A 65 15.49 1.61 8.57
N VAL A 66 14.33 1.86 7.95
CA VAL A 66 13.23 2.58 8.59
C VAL A 66 12.79 1.83 9.86
N ARG A 67 12.71 2.55 10.98
CA ARG A 67 12.31 1.96 12.27
C ARG A 67 10.94 1.28 12.15
N LEU A 68 10.92 0.01 12.51
CA LEU A 68 9.69 -0.76 12.70
C LEU A 68 9.03 -0.37 14.02
N TYR A 69 7.71 -0.51 14.07
CA TYR A 69 6.95 -0.31 15.31
C TYR A 69 7.44 -1.32 16.38
N PRO A 70 7.71 -0.90 17.63
CA PRO A 70 8.34 -1.75 18.65
C PRO A 70 7.64 -3.09 18.91
N LYS A 71 6.31 -3.16 18.74
CA LYS A 71 5.53 -4.41 18.91
C LYS A 71 5.61 -5.36 17.71
N THR A 72 6.24 -4.93 16.62
CA THR A 72 6.35 -5.64 15.35
C THR A 72 7.82 -5.89 14.97
N GLN A 73 8.76 -5.45 15.81
CA GLN A 73 10.18 -5.72 15.66
C GLN A 73 10.43 -7.22 15.84
N LYS A 74 11.10 -7.84 14.87
CA LYS A 74 11.62 -9.20 15.06
C LYS A 74 12.92 -9.12 15.87
N GLU A 75 13.20 -10.17 16.63
CA GLU A 75 14.45 -10.28 17.40
C GLU A 75 15.70 -10.11 16.51
N THR A 76 15.62 -10.56 15.26
CA THR A 76 16.66 -10.35 14.24
C THR A 76 16.89 -8.86 13.92
N ASP A 77 15.83 -8.04 13.87
CA ASP A 77 15.95 -6.59 13.62
C ASP A 77 16.55 -5.88 14.85
N LEU A 78 16.19 -6.32 16.07
CA LEU A 78 16.78 -5.80 17.30
C LEU A 78 18.30 -6.04 17.35
N VAL A 79 18.76 -7.23 16.95
CA VAL A 79 20.20 -7.55 16.88
C VAL A 79 20.90 -6.69 15.82
N TYR A 80 20.28 -6.43 14.67
CA TYR A 80 20.84 -5.54 13.64
C TYR A 80 20.95 -4.07 14.13
N PHE A 81 19.88 -3.52 14.70
CA PHE A 81 19.87 -2.12 15.16
C PHE A 81 20.69 -1.90 16.45
N TYR A 82 20.67 -2.86 17.38
CA TYR A 82 21.41 -2.76 18.64
C TYR A 82 22.90 -3.14 18.47
N GLY A 83 23.21 -4.06 17.56
CA GLY A 83 24.60 -4.45 17.23
C GLY A 83 25.39 -3.37 16.50
N ARG A 84 24.74 -2.52 15.70
CA ARG A 84 25.41 -1.38 15.03
C ARG A 84 25.68 -0.19 15.98
N ASN A 85 24.89 -0.02 17.06
CA ASN A 85 25.02 1.10 17.99
C ASN A 85 26.06 0.87 19.12
N LYS A 86 26.94 -0.13 18.98
CA LYS A 86 28.01 -0.45 19.95
C LYS A 86 29.44 -0.27 19.40
N THR A 87 29.59 0.33 18.22
CA THR A 87 30.87 0.79 17.65
C THR A 87 30.83 2.28 17.41
#